data_AF-A0A5E4JYD3-F1
#
_entry.id   AF-A0A5E4JYD3-F1
#
_cell.length_a   1.000
_cell.length_b   1.000
_cell.length_c   1.000
_cell.angle_alpha   90.00
_cell.angle_beta   90.00
_cell.angle_gamma   90.00
#
_symmetry.space_group_name_H-M   'P 1'
#
loop_
_entity.id
_entity.type
_entity.pdbx_description
1 polymer ?
#
loop_
_entity_poly.entity_id
_entity_poly.type
_entity_poly.pdbx_seq_one_letter_code
_entity_poly.pdbx_strand_id
1 'polypeptide(L)'
;MKKRTLLLVLILATAVYAGQNLESNFTKGIVEYNDFPLDNIHILRLQEASTSLGGNVSELKREMAAFQEQRSREITNLQSTVDGYQRTMMAQIAVLQSSIDRLSGRLDYATEKISGAQVAEPEVQTPAGTTSPYIPILLGANVFLLLLVIVLIFWLREQYRTHKESHKFVKEEHIHPAPPELIAYVDGQLEKGKRISDIRMELANKGWTPSIIEHAIHAAREK
;
A
#
# COMPACT_ATOMS: atom_id res chain seq x y z
N MET A 1 7.37 32.20 13.31
CA MET A 1 8.18 32.62 12.13
C MET A 1 8.99 31.49 11.49
N LYS A 2 9.45 30.46 12.22
CA LYS A 2 10.32 29.36 11.68
C LYS A 2 9.70 28.45 10.60
N LYS A 3 8.36 28.34 10.53
CA LYS A 3 7.68 27.48 9.53
C LYS A 3 7.67 28.07 8.11
N ARG A 4 7.75 29.39 7.99
CA ARG A 4 7.74 30.08 6.68
C ARG A 4 9.10 30.01 5.99
N THR A 5 10.18 30.01 6.76
CA THR A 5 11.56 29.88 6.24
C THR A 5 11.82 28.50 5.64
N LEU A 6 11.28 27.43 6.24
CA LEU A 6 11.49 26.06 5.77
C LEU A 6 10.77 25.79 4.43
N LEU A 7 9.61 26.42 4.23
CA LEU A 7 8.84 26.32 2.98
C LEU A 7 9.52 27.09 1.83
N LEU A 8 10.17 28.21 2.14
CA LEU A 8 10.92 29.02 1.17
C LEU A 8 12.20 28.31 0.69
N VAL A 9 12.89 27.59 1.59
CA VAL A 9 14.05 26.75 1.23
C VAL A 9 13.64 25.57 0.37
N LEU A 10 12.48 24.94 0.64
CA LEU A 10 12.00 23.81 -0.15
C LEU A 10 11.64 24.23 -1.59
N ILE A 11 11.04 25.41 -1.77
CA ILE A 11 10.69 25.95 -3.10
C ILE A 11 11.96 26.37 -3.88
N LEU A 12 12.96 26.96 -3.21
CA LEU A 12 14.23 27.28 -3.87
C LEU A 12 14.99 26.02 -4.31
N ALA A 13 14.97 24.94 -3.52
CA ALA A 13 15.63 23.69 -3.87
C ALA A 13 15.01 23.01 -5.11
N THR A 14 13.70 23.13 -5.29
CA THR A 14 13.01 22.60 -6.49
C THR A 14 13.27 23.43 -7.76
N ALA A 15 13.52 24.73 -7.64
CA ALA A 15 13.78 25.59 -8.79
C ALA A 15 15.19 25.39 -9.39
N VAL A 16 16.18 25.03 -8.56
CA VAL A 16 17.56 24.80 -9.03
C VAL A 16 17.69 23.51 -9.86
N TYR A 17 16.80 22.53 -9.64
CA TYR A 17 16.81 21.26 -10.39
C TYR A 17 16.03 21.30 -11.71
N ALA A 18 15.20 22.31 -11.95
CA ALA A 18 14.40 22.43 -13.17
C ALA A 18 15.13 23.14 -14.33
N GLY A 19 16.35 23.65 -14.11
CA GLY A 19 17.07 24.52 -15.05
C GLY A 19 18.19 23.89 -15.87
N GLN A 20 18.52 22.60 -15.69
CA GLN A 20 19.57 21.95 -16.48
C GLN A 20 18.98 21.27 -17.73
N ASN A 21 18.51 22.09 -18.67
CA ASN A 21 18.38 21.68 -20.06
C ASN A 21 19.77 21.69 -20.68
N LEU A 22 20.34 20.50 -20.86
CA LEU A 22 21.56 20.26 -21.61
C LEU A 22 21.38 20.68 -23.07
N GLU A 23 22.01 21.78 -23.45
CA GLU A 23 22.37 22.06 -24.85
C GLU A 23 23.29 20.96 -25.36
N SER A 24 22.80 20.09 -26.24
CA SER A 24 23.65 19.21 -27.04
C SER A 24 23.80 19.79 -28.43
N ASN A 25 24.97 20.39 -28.69
CA ASN A 25 25.46 20.73 -30.02
C ASN A 25 25.41 19.50 -30.94
N PHE A 26 24.45 19.45 -31.87
CA PHE A 26 24.42 18.49 -32.96
C PHE A 26 24.99 19.14 -34.23
N THR A 27 26.28 18.95 -34.48
CA THR A 27 26.86 19.13 -35.80
C THR A 27 26.35 18.02 -36.72
N LYS A 28 25.37 18.37 -37.57
CA LYS A 28 24.89 17.52 -38.67
C LYS A 28 25.99 17.37 -39.73
N GLY A 29 26.75 16.27 -39.66
CA GLY A 29 27.32 15.67 -40.86
C GLY A 29 26.19 15.02 -41.65
N ILE A 30 25.98 15.48 -42.88
CA ILE A 30 25.00 14.91 -43.81
C ILE A 30 25.52 13.53 -44.20
N VAL A 31 24.86 12.47 -43.71
CA VAL A 31 25.06 11.11 -44.21
C VAL A 31 24.19 10.98 -45.45
N GLU A 32 24.85 10.90 -46.60
CA GLU A 32 24.26 10.59 -47.89
C GLU A 32 23.66 9.17 -47.84
N TYR A 33 22.33 9.10 -47.89
CA TYR A 33 21.61 7.83 -47.97
C TYR A 33 21.67 7.33 -49.41
N ASN A 34 22.48 6.30 -49.65
CA ASN A 34 22.35 5.50 -50.86
C ASN A 34 21.11 4.61 -50.74
N ASP A 35 20.21 4.78 -51.69
CA ASP A 35 19.00 3.98 -51.90
C ASP A 35 19.35 2.48 -51.92
N PHE A 36 19.00 1.79 -50.84
CA PHE A 36 18.82 0.35 -50.82
C PHE A 36 17.32 0.04 -50.76
N PRO A 37 16.82 -1.02 -51.41
CA PRO A 37 15.41 -1.40 -51.41
C PRO A 37 15.02 -2.04 -50.06
N LEU A 38 15.05 -1.25 -48.98
CA LEU A 38 14.74 -1.62 -47.59
C LEU A 38 13.30 -1.26 -47.18
N ASP A 39 12.57 -0.49 -48.00
CA ASP A 39 11.24 0.02 -47.66
C ASP A 39 10.20 -1.10 -47.45
N ASN A 40 10.28 -2.19 -48.22
CA ASN A 40 9.33 -3.31 -48.06
C ASN A 40 9.52 -4.09 -46.75
N ILE A 41 10.76 -4.20 -46.24
CA ILE A 41 11.03 -4.93 -44.99
C ILE A 41 10.59 -4.10 -43.79
N HIS A 42 10.78 -2.78 -43.83
CA HIS A 42 10.30 -1.90 -42.78
C HIS A 42 8.77 -1.87 -42.71
N ILE A 43 8.09 -1.82 -43.86
CA ILE A 43 6.62 -1.88 -43.92
C ILE A 43 6.09 -3.22 -43.38
N LEU A 44 6.70 -4.35 -43.75
CA LEU A 44 6.31 -5.67 -43.23
C LEU A 44 6.48 -5.77 -41.71
N ARG A 45 7.62 -5.32 -41.17
CA ARG A 45 7.85 -5.30 -39.72
C ARG A 45 6.90 -4.37 -38.99
N LEU A 46 6.55 -3.22 -39.58
CA LEU A 46 5.54 -2.31 -39.04
C LEU A 46 4.15 -2.93 -39.02
N GLN A 47 3.79 -3.66 -40.07
CA GLN A 47 2.52 -4.36 -40.16
C GLN A 47 2.45 -5.51 -39.14
N GLU A 48 3.52 -6.29 -39.00
CA GLU A 48 3.62 -7.36 -38.00
C GLU A 48 3.56 -6.81 -36.57
N ALA A 49 4.29 -5.72 -36.29
CA ALA A 49 4.23 -5.01 -35.02
C ALA A 49 2.84 -4.45 -34.75
N SER A 50 2.15 -3.91 -35.77
CA SER A 50 0.78 -3.40 -35.64
C SER A 50 -0.22 -4.52 -35.33
N THR A 51 -0.10 -5.68 -35.99
CA THR A 51 -0.94 -6.85 -35.68
C THR A 51 -0.67 -7.40 -34.28
N SER A 52 0.60 -7.44 -33.85
CA SER A 52 0.97 -7.85 -32.48
C SER A 52 0.43 -6.88 -31.43
N LEU A 53 0.56 -5.56 -31.68
CA LEU A 53 -0.01 -4.53 -30.80
C LEU A 53 -1.54 -4.64 -30.71
N GLY A 54 -2.21 -4.87 -31.85
CA GLY A 54 -3.66 -5.07 -31.90
C GLY A 54 -4.11 -6.27 -31.08
N GLY A 55 -3.37 -7.38 -31.17
CA GLY A 55 -3.58 -8.57 -30.33
C GLY A 55 -3.47 -8.23 -28.85
N ASN A 56 -2.36 -7.61 -28.44
CA ASN A 56 -2.11 -7.24 -27.04
C ASN A 56 -3.15 -6.26 -26.49
N VAL A 57 -3.60 -5.28 -27.29
CA VAL A 57 -4.65 -4.34 -26.88
C VAL A 57 -6.00 -5.04 -26.71
N SER A 58 -6.31 -6.01 -27.58
CA SER A 58 -7.55 -6.80 -27.45
C SER A 58 -7.54 -7.68 -26.20
N GLU A 59 -6.39 -8.27 -25.87
CA GLU A 59 -6.20 -9.08 -24.68
C GLU A 59 -6.27 -8.21 -23.41
N LEU A 60 -5.58 -7.07 -23.40
CA LEU A 60 -5.65 -6.10 -22.31
C LEU A 60 -7.08 -5.59 -22.08
N LYS A 61 -7.85 -5.35 -23.16
CA LYS A 61 -9.27 -4.96 -23.04
C LYS A 61 -10.11 -6.09 -22.42
N ARG A 62 -9.83 -7.35 -22.77
CA ARG A 62 -10.50 -8.51 -22.18
C ARG A 62 -10.17 -8.65 -20.70
N GLU A 63 -8.89 -8.50 -20.33
CA GLU A 63 -8.44 -8.54 -18.93
C GLU A 63 -9.06 -7.40 -18.11
N MET A 64 -9.12 -6.19 -18.67
CA MET A 64 -9.75 -5.05 -18.00
C MET A 64 -11.24 -5.28 -17.76
N ALA A 65 -11.96 -5.87 -18.73
CA ALA A 65 -13.36 -6.23 -18.55
C ALA A 65 -13.55 -7.30 -17.46
N ALA A 66 -12.72 -8.35 -17.46
CA ALA A 66 -12.74 -9.38 -16.43
C ALA A 66 -12.43 -8.82 -15.03
N PHE A 67 -11.46 -7.90 -14.94
CA PHE A 67 -11.11 -7.23 -13.70
C PHE A 67 -12.25 -6.35 -13.17
N GLN A 68 -12.92 -5.59 -14.05
CA GLN A 68 -14.09 -4.80 -13.69
C GLN A 68 -15.24 -5.67 -13.16
N GLU A 69 -15.48 -6.81 -13.80
CA GLU A 69 -16.51 -7.76 -13.36
C GLU A 69 -16.16 -8.35 -11.98
N GLN A 70 -14.89 -8.74 -11.76
CA GLN A 70 -14.43 -9.22 -10.46
C GLN A 70 -14.62 -8.17 -9.37
N ARG A 71 -14.26 -6.91 -9.64
CA ARG A 71 -14.47 -5.79 -8.70
C ARG A 71 -15.95 -5.57 -8.39
N SER A 72 -16.83 -5.68 -9.38
CA SER A 72 -18.28 -5.55 -9.17
C SER A 72 -18.83 -6.64 -8.24
N ARG A 73 -18.37 -7.88 -8.40
CA ARG A 73 -18.74 -9.00 -7.52
C ARG A 73 -18.23 -8.80 -6.11
N GLU A 74 -16.98 -8.35 -5.95
CA GLU A 74 -16.41 -8.00 -4.64
C GLU A 74 -17.22 -6.93 -3.92
N ILE A 75 -17.59 -5.84 -4.61
CA ILE A 75 -18.40 -4.77 -4.04
C ILE A 75 -19.78 -5.28 -3.62
N THR A 76 -20.42 -6.11 -4.44
CA THR A 76 -21.73 -6.70 -4.14
C THR A 76 -21.66 -7.57 -2.88
N ASN A 77 -20.59 -8.36 -2.73
CA ASN A 77 -20.36 -9.19 -1.55
C ASN A 77 -20.07 -8.35 -0.29
N LEU A 78 -19.31 -7.27 -0.43
CA LEU A 78 -19.07 -6.34 0.68
C LEU A 78 -20.37 -5.66 1.11
N GLN A 79 -21.19 -5.24 0.16
CA GLN A 79 -22.47 -4.59 0.44
C GLN A 79 -23.43 -5.54 1.18
N SER A 80 -23.56 -6.80 0.74
CA SER A 80 -24.39 -7.78 1.45
C SER A 80 -23.88 -8.07 2.87
N THR A 81 -22.56 -8.07 3.06
CA THR A 81 -21.94 -8.22 4.39
C THR A 81 -22.25 -7.03 5.29
N VAL A 82 -22.14 -5.80 4.78
CA VAL A 82 -22.49 -4.58 5.52
C VAL A 82 -23.97 -4.56 5.90
N ASP A 83 -24.86 -4.92 4.98
CA ASP A 83 -26.30 -5.01 5.27
C ASP A 83 -26.58 -6.05 6.36
N GLY A 84 -25.88 -7.19 6.34
CA GLY A 84 -25.94 -8.20 7.40
C GLY A 84 -25.51 -7.66 8.77
N TYR A 85 -24.40 -6.91 8.82
CA TYR A 85 -23.96 -6.26 10.04
C TYR A 85 -24.95 -5.20 10.54
N GLN A 86 -25.50 -4.37 9.65
CA GLN A 86 -26.50 -3.37 10.01
C GLN A 86 -27.75 -4.01 10.63
N ARG A 87 -28.29 -5.09 10.04
CA ARG A 87 -29.43 -5.81 10.60
C ARG A 87 -29.11 -6.39 11.99
N THR A 88 -27.93 -6.97 12.15
CA THR A 88 -27.48 -7.54 13.43
C THR A 88 -27.34 -6.44 14.49
N MET A 89 -26.76 -5.30 14.13
CA MET A 89 -26.61 -4.16 15.02
C MET A 89 -27.97 -3.57 15.43
N MET A 90 -28.92 -3.45 14.50
CA MET A 90 -30.28 -3.01 14.80
C MET A 90 -31.00 -3.98 15.74
N ALA A 91 -30.82 -5.30 15.56
CA ALA A 91 -31.37 -6.29 16.47
C ALA A 91 -30.77 -6.17 17.88
N GLN A 92 -29.46 -5.93 18.00
CA GLN A 92 -28.81 -5.70 19.30
C GLN A 92 -29.30 -4.41 19.97
N ILE A 93 -29.46 -3.32 19.20
CA ILE A 93 -30.02 -2.06 19.72
C ILE A 93 -31.45 -2.26 20.23
N ALA A 94 -32.29 -2.99 19.48
CA ALA A 94 -33.66 -3.29 19.91
C ALA A 94 -33.69 -4.11 21.21
N VAL A 95 -32.80 -5.10 21.35
CA VAL A 95 -32.64 -5.86 22.60
C VAL A 95 -32.21 -4.95 23.74
N LEU A 96 -31.23 -4.07 23.52
CA LEU A 96 -30.78 -3.11 24.53
C LEU A 96 -31.90 -2.14 24.94
N GLN A 97 -32.65 -1.59 23.99
CA GLN A 97 -33.81 -0.73 24.28
C GLN A 97 -34.83 -1.46 25.15
N SER A 98 -35.18 -2.70 24.80
CA SER A 98 -36.10 -3.50 25.62
C SER A 98 -35.58 -3.76 27.03
N SER A 99 -34.26 -3.85 27.21
CA SER A 99 -33.64 -4.02 28.53
C SER A 99 -33.69 -2.72 29.35
N ILE A 100 -33.51 -1.58 28.70
CA ILE A 100 -33.63 -0.25 29.31
C ILE A 100 -35.08 0.00 29.75
N ASP A 101 -36.07 -0.30 28.89
CA ASP A 101 -37.48 -0.12 29.22
C ASP A 101 -37.90 -0.97 30.43
N ARG A 102 -37.41 -2.21 30.52
CA ARG A 102 -37.64 -3.09 31.69
C ARG A 102 -36.99 -2.55 32.97
N LEU A 103 -35.80 -1.95 32.86
CA LEU A 103 -35.12 -1.33 33.99
C LEU A 103 -35.85 -0.06 34.45
N SER A 104 -36.30 0.78 33.51
CA SER A 104 -37.08 1.98 33.81
C SER A 104 -38.37 1.64 34.55
N GLY A 105 -39.16 0.68 34.04
CA GLY A 105 -40.40 0.28 34.72
C GLY A 105 -40.18 -0.31 36.11
N ARG A 106 -39.04 -0.98 36.34
CA ARG A 106 -38.64 -1.44 37.69
C ARG A 106 -38.28 -0.28 38.61
N LEU A 107 -37.60 0.74 38.09
CA LEU A 107 -37.24 1.94 38.83
C LEU A 107 -38.48 2.75 39.22
N ASP A 108 -39.44 2.88 38.30
CA ASP A 108 -40.70 3.59 38.53
C ASP A 108 -41.51 2.89 39.63
N TYR A 109 -41.63 1.56 39.57
CA TYR A 109 -42.27 0.76 40.62
C TYR A 109 -41.58 0.90 41.99
N ALA A 110 -40.25 0.92 42.01
CA ALA A 110 -39.50 1.14 43.26
C ALA A 110 -39.72 2.55 43.81
N THR A 111 -39.77 3.56 42.94
CA THR A 111 -40.01 4.96 43.31
C THR A 111 -41.43 5.17 43.83
N GLU A 112 -42.43 4.51 43.23
CA GLU A 112 -43.82 4.50 43.69
C GLU A 112 -43.94 3.87 45.09
N LYS A 113 -43.25 2.74 45.33
CA LYS A 113 -43.22 2.13 46.67
C LYS A 113 -42.57 2.99 47.74
N ILE A 114 -41.52 3.75 47.39
CA ILE A 114 -40.84 4.65 48.32
C ILE A 114 -41.71 5.87 48.63
N SER A 115 -42.40 6.42 47.63
CA SER A 115 -43.30 7.57 47.81
C SER A 115 -44.60 7.22 48.54
N GLY A 116 -45.09 5.97 48.43
CA GLY A 116 -46.19 5.45 49.26
C GLY A 116 -45.83 5.15 50.72
N ALA A 117 -44.55 5.20 51.10
CA ALA A 117 -44.05 4.90 52.44
C ALA A 117 -43.71 6.15 53.28
N GLN A 118 -44.19 7.34 52.92
CA GLN A 118 -44.02 8.55 53.73
C GLN A 118 -45.00 8.60 54.92
N VAL A 119 -44.73 7.82 55.98
CA VAL A 119 -45.01 8.23 57.36
C VAL A 119 -43.86 7.72 58.24
N ALA A 120 -43.25 8.65 58.96
CA ALA A 120 -42.14 8.53 59.91
C ALA A 120 -40.73 8.52 59.30
N GLU A 121 -40.12 9.71 59.26
CA GLU A 121 -38.67 9.90 59.18
C GLU A 121 -38.00 9.45 60.48
N PRO A 122 -37.02 8.54 60.45
CA PRO A 122 -35.99 8.47 61.48
C PRO A 122 -34.76 9.28 61.05
N GLU A 123 -34.17 10.02 61.99
CA GLU A 123 -32.93 10.79 61.83
C GLU A 123 -31.87 10.01 61.04
N VAL A 124 -31.45 10.61 59.92
CA VAL A 124 -30.35 10.10 59.09
C VAL A 124 -29.04 10.36 59.80
N GLN A 125 -28.57 9.38 60.59
CA GLN A 125 -27.14 9.23 60.86
C GLN A 125 -26.41 9.10 59.54
N THR A 126 -25.48 10.02 59.27
CA THR A 126 -24.56 9.88 58.14
C THR A 126 -23.71 8.62 58.35
N PRO A 127 -23.77 7.61 57.47
CA PRO A 127 -22.91 6.45 57.62
C PRO A 127 -21.46 6.89 57.45
N ALA A 128 -20.64 6.58 58.45
CA ALA A 128 -19.19 6.72 58.38
C ALA A 128 -18.67 6.13 57.07
N GLY A 129 -17.84 6.90 56.36
CA GLY A 129 -17.34 6.57 55.02
C GLY A 129 -16.85 5.14 54.94
N THR A 130 -17.62 4.29 54.28
CA THR A 130 -17.22 2.95 53.88
C THR A 130 -16.25 3.12 52.72
N THR A 131 -14.96 3.28 53.02
CA THR A 131 -13.89 3.05 52.06
C THR A 131 -13.92 1.55 51.71
N SER A 132 -14.77 1.23 50.76
CA SER A 132 -14.89 -0.11 50.21
C SER A 132 -13.52 -0.53 49.67
N PRO A 133 -12.90 -1.62 50.18
CA PRO A 133 -11.53 -2.01 49.81
C PRO A 133 -11.40 -2.39 48.33
N TYR A 134 -12.53 -2.55 47.63
CA TYR A 134 -12.59 -2.86 46.21
C TYR A 134 -12.27 -1.66 45.31
N ILE A 135 -12.46 -0.41 45.77
CA ILE A 135 -12.18 0.79 44.97
C ILE A 135 -10.69 0.92 44.61
N PRO A 136 -9.73 0.82 45.56
CA PRO A 136 -8.31 0.87 45.21
C PRO A 136 -7.88 -0.33 44.34
N ILE A 137 -8.52 -1.50 44.50
CA ILE A 137 -8.25 -2.69 43.69
C ILE A 137 -8.72 -2.49 42.25
N LEU A 138 -9.93 -1.95 42.03
CA LEU A 138 -10.45 -1.63 40.70
C LEU A 138 -9.61 -0.55 40.01
N LEU A 139 -9.20 0.48 40.76
CA LEU A 139 -8.32 1.52 40.24
C LEU A 139 -6.96 0.93 39.83
N GLY A 140 -6.37 0.06 40.66
CA GLY A 140 -5.12 -0.64 40.37
C GLY A 140 -5.21 -1.54 39.13
N ALA A 141 -6.30 -2.30 38.99
CA ALA A 141 -6.54 -3.13 37.82
C ALA A 141 -6.67 -2.30 36.53
N ASN A 142 -7.35 -1.15 36.58
CA ASN A 142 -7.48 -0.26 35.43
C ASN A 142 -6.13 0.38 35.03
N VAL A 143 -5.32 0.80 36.00
CA VAL A 143 -3.98 1.35 35.73
C VAL A 143 -3.06 0.28 35.13
N PHE A 144 -3.13 -0.96 35.64
CA PHE A 144 -2.37 -2.09 35.10
C PHE A 144 -2.78 -2.41 33.66
N LEU A 145 -4.08 -2.43 33.37
CA LEU A 145 -4.60 -2.68 32.03
C LEU A 145 -4.16 -1.59 31.05
N LEU A 146 -4.14 -0.33 31.48
CA LEU A 146 -3.66 0.80 30.68
C LEU A 146 -2.16 0.65 30.36
N LEU A 147 -1.33 0.30 31.34
CA LEU A 147 0.10 0.04 31.11
C LEU A 147 0.33 -1.11 30.14
N LEU A 148 -0.45 -2.19 30.26
CA LEU A 148 -0.38 -3.33 29.34
C LEU A 148 -0.71 -2.90 27.91
N VAL A 149 -1.75 -2.09 27.72
CA VAL A 149 -2.12 -1.56 26.40
C VAL A 149 -1.01 -0.67 25.82
N ILE A 150 -0.37 0.19 26.63
CA ILE A 150 0.76 1.02 26.17
C ILE A 150 1.92 0.15 25.69
N VAL A 151 2.28 -0.88 26.46
CA VAL A 151 3.34 -1.83 26.07
C VAL A 151 2.96 -2.56 24.79
N LEU A 152 1.69 -2.97 24.64
CA LEU A 152 1.20 -3.64 23.43
C LEU A 152 1.29 -2.71 22.21
N ILE A 153 0.93 -1.44 22.33
CA ILE A 153 1.05 -0.44 21.27
C ILE A 153 2.51 -0.24 20.87
N PHE A 154 3.42 -0.13 21.84
CA PHE A 154 4.86 -0.03 21.56
C PHE A 154 5.39 -1.28 20.88
N TRP A 155 4.97 -2.46 21.32
CA TRP A 155 5.37 -3.73 20.72
C TRP A 155 4.83 -3.89 19.30
N LEU A 156 3.55 -3.56 19.06
CA LEU A 156 2.93 -3.52 17.72
C LEU A 156 3.63 -2.51 16.81
N ARG A 157 3.96 -1.32 17.32
CA ARG A 157 4.70 -0.30 16.58
C ARG A 157 6.09 -0.78 16.19
N GLU A 158 6.78 -1.49 17.09
CA GLU A 158 8.10 -2.05 16.84
C GLU A 158 8.02 -3.16 15.77
N GLN A 159 7.08 -4.09 15.90
CA GLN A 159 6.81 -5.11 14.88
C GLN A 159 6.50 -4.49 13.50
N TYR A 160 5.70 -3.41 13.46
CA TYR A 160 5.40 -2.69 12.22
C TYR A 160 6.63 -2.03 11.60
N ARG A 161 7.60 -1.61 12.42
CA ARG A 161 8.87 -1.04 11.96
C ARG A 161 9.73 -2.11 11.33
N THR A 162 9.88 -3.26 11.98
CA THR A 162 10.67 -4.40 11.47
C THR A 162 10.11 -4.95 10.16
N HIS A 163 8.78 -4.99 9.99
CA HIS A 163 8.15 -5.45 8.74
C HIS A 163 8.32 -4.48 7.55
N LYS A 164 8.49 -3.17 7.79
CA LYS A 164 8.77 -2.22 6.70
C LYS A 164 10.19 -2.34 6.15
N GLU A 165 11.13 -2.76 6.99
CA GLU A 165 12.52 -2.97 6.58
C GLU A 165 12.68 -4.29 5.82
N SER A 166 12.00 -5.36 6.25
CA SER A 166 12.03 -6.64 5.53
C SER A 166 11.33 -6.60 4.16
N HIS A 167 10.28 -5.78 3.98
CA HIS A 167 9.66 -5.59 2.65
C HIS A 167 10.42 -4.64 1.73
N LYS A 168 11.33 -3.80 2.24
CA LYS A 168 12.28 -3.06 1.40
C LYS A 168 13.40 -3.98 0.90
N PHE A 169 13.96 -4.79 1.80
CA PHE A 169 15.01 -5.76 1.45
C PHE A 169 14.54 -6.78 0.41
N VAL A 170 13.33 -7.34 0.59
CA VAL A 170 12.75 -8.31 -0.37
C VAL A 170 12.46 -7.67 -1.74
N LYS A 171 12.17 -6.37 -1.84
CA LYS A 171 11.95 -5.71 -3.14
C LYS A 171 13.25 -5.31 -3.85
N GLU A 172 14.34 -5.12 -3.13
CA GLU A 172 15.65 -4.82 -3.71
C GLU A 172 16.42 -6.10 -4.09
N GLU A 173 16.12 -7.26 -3.49
CA GLU A 173 16.79 -8.54 -3.78
C GLU A 173 16.07 -9.45 -4.80
N HIS A 174 14.92 -9.07 -5.36
CA HIS A 174 14.30 -9.81 -6.48
C HIS A 174 14.88 -9.43 -7.86
N ILE A 175 16.00 -8.72 -7.90
CA ILE A 175 16.86 -8.69 -9.07
C ILE A 175 17.65 -10.00 -9.05
N HIS A 176 17.10 -11.04 -9.66
CA HIS A 176 17.85 -12.29 -9.85
C HIS A 176 19.22 -11.92 -10.44
N PRO A 177 20.34 -12.20 -9.75
CA PRO A 177 21.66 -11.90 -10.30
C PRO A 177 21.74 -12.61 -11.64
N ALA A 178 22.07 -11.83 -12.69
CA ALA A 178 22.22 -12.38 -14.02
C ALA A 178 23.13 -13.62 -13.95
N PRO A 179 22.74 -14.75 -14.58
CA PRO A 179 23.52 -15.99 -14.47
C PRO A 179 24.97 -15.72 -14.91
N PRO A 180 25.97 -16.30 -14.24
CA PRO A 180 27.38 -15.97 -14.47
C PRO A 180 27.83 -16.24 -15.92
N GLU A 181 27.20 -17.21 -16.58
CA GLU A 181 27.39 -17.52 -18.00
C GLU A 181 26.96 -16.38 -18.92
N LEU A 182 25.89 -15.67 -18.58
CA LEU A 182 25.39 -14.53 -19.35
C LEU A 182 26.31 -13.32 -19.20
N ILE A 183 26.84 -13.10 -18.00
CA ILE A 183 27.82 -12.03 -17.74
C ILE A 183 29.09 -12.31 -18.53
N ALA A 184 29.63 -13.53 -18.48
CA ALA A 184 30.81 -13.93 -19.25
C ALA A 184 30.59 -13.82 -20.77
N TYR A 185 29.38 -14.15 -21.24
CA TYR A 185 29.03 -13.99 -22.65
C TYR A 185 28.98 -12.51 -23.05
N VAL A 186 28.35 -11.63 -22.26
CA VAL A 186 28.30 -10.18 -22.54
C VAL A 186 29.69 -9.58 -22.52
N ASP A 187 30.50 -9.92 -21.52
CA ASP A 187 31.90 -9.50 -21.38
C ASP A 187 32.71 -9.87 -22.64
N GLY A 188 32.63 -11.13 -23.07
CA GLY A 188 33.28 -11.59 -24.30
C GLY A 188 32.74 -10.99 -25.60
N GLN A 189 31.54 -10.40 -25.62
CA GLN A 189 31.04 -9.63 -26.78
C GLN A 189 31.48 -8.16 -26.71
N LEU A 190 31.62 -7.60 -25.50
CA LEU A 190 32.14 -6.25 -25.27
C LEU A 190 33.63 -6.18 -25.62
N GLU A 191 34.43 -7.18 -25.22
CA GLU A 191 35.84 -7.31 -25.61
C GLU A 191 36.03 -7.37 -27.13
N LYS A 192 35.08 -7.98 -27.84
CA LYS A 192 35.06 -8.04 -29.32
C LYS A 192 34.62 -6.74 -29.99
N GLY A 193 34.29 -5.71 -29.22
CA GLY A 193 33.89 -4.40 -29.73
C GLY A 193 32.47 -4.36 -30.31
N LYS A 194 31.61 -5.35 -30.02
CA LYS A 194 30.21 -5.29 -30.44
C LYS A 194 29.48 -4.14 -29.73
N ARG A 195 28.56 -3.50 -30.44
CA ARG A 195 27.72 -2.44 -29.86
C ARG A 195 26.73 -3.04 -28.87
N ILE A 196 26.48 -2.30 -27.79
CA ILE A 196 25.54 -2.70 -26.73
C ILE A 196 24.14 -2.94 -27.29
N SER A 197 23.71 -2.15 -28.28
CA SER A 197 22.42 -2.33 -28.98
C SER A 197 22.29 -3.71 -29.60
N ASP A 198 23.38 -4.21 -30.17
CA ASP A 198 23.41 -5.47 -30.91
C ASP A 198 23.43 -6.64 -29.92
N ILE A 199 24.15 -6.49 -28.81
CA ILE A 199 24.14 -7.44 -27.69
C ILE A 199 22.74 -7.54 -27.07
N ARG A 200 22.07 -6.40 -26.85
CA ARG A 200 20.68 -6.37 -26.34
C ARG A 200 19.72 -7.11 -27.26
N MET A 201 19.81 -6.85 -28.56
CA MET A 201 18.95 -7.49 -29.55
C MET A 201 19.24 -8.99 -29.66
N GLU A 202 20.50 -9.39 -29.64
CA GLU A 202 20.91 -10.81 -29.67
C GLU A 202 20.44 -11.57 -28.42
N LEU A 203 20.49 -10.94 -27.24
CA LEU A 203 20.01 -11.54 -25.99
C LEU A 203 18.48 -11.57 -25.88
N ALA A 204 17.80 -10.52 -26.35
CA ALA A 204 16.34 -10.50 -26.43
C ALA A 204 15.81 -11.59 -27.38
N ASN A 205 16.47 -11.78 -28.53
CA ASN A 205 16.14 -12.86 -29.47
C ASN A 205 16.38 -14.26 -28.88
N LYS A 206 17.29 -14.40 -27.90
CA LYS A 206 17.53 -15.64 -27.15
C LYS A 206 16.52 -15.87 -26.02
N GLY A 207 15.53 -14.98 -25.85
CA GLY A 207 14.46 -15.10 -24.86
C GLY A 207 14.80 -14.50 -23.48
N TRP A 208 15.90 -13.75 -23.37
CA TRP A 208 16.25 -13.11 -22.10
C TRP A 208 15.41 -11.85 -21.87
N THR A 209 14.94 -11.67 -20.64
CA THR A 209 14.17 -10.47 -20.27
C THR A 209 15.07 -9.22 -20.26
N PRO A 210 14.56 -8.03 -20.66
CA PRO A 210 15.33 -6.79 -20.68
C PRO A 210 15.99 -6.45 -19.35
N SER A 211 15.34 -6.76 -18.23
CA SER A 211 15.87 -6.49 -16.88
C SER A 211 17.14 -7.28 -16.58
N ILE A 212 17.21 -8.56 -17.00
CA ILE A 212 18.39 -9.41 -16.82
C ILE A 212 19.53 -8.98 -17.75
N ILE A 213 19.20 -8.53 -18.97
CA ILE A 213 20.17 -8.04 -19.95
C ILE A 213 20.87 -6.77 -19.44
N GLU A 214 20.11 -5.80 -18.93
CA GLU A 214 20.70 -4.58 -18.37
C GLU A 214 21.58 -4.87 -17.16
N HIS A 215 21.14 -5.78 -16.28
CA HIS A 215 21.96 -6.20 -15.14
C HIS A 215 23.26 -6.89 -15.59
N ALA A 216 23.21 -7.75 -16.60
CA ALA A 216 24.40 -8.40 -17.15
C ALA A 216 25.38 -7.41 -17.79
N ILE A 217 24.87 -6.40 -18.52
CA ILE A 217 25.68 -5.33 -19.12
C ILE A 217 26.33 -4.46 -18.05
N HIS A 218 25.59 -4.12 -16.99
CA HIS A 218 26.12 -3.35 -15.86
C HIS A 218 27.22 -4.12 -15.13
N ALA A 219 26.96 -5.38 -14.78
CA ALA A 219 27.91 -6.25 -14.10
C ALA A 219 29.18 -6.53 -14.92
N ALA A 220 29.08 -6.61 -16.25
CA ALA A 220 30.24 -6.76 -17.14
C ALA A 220 31.05 -5.46 -17.31
N ARG A 221 30.46 -4.29 -17.08
CA ARG A 221 31.14 -2.99 -17.18
C ARG A 221 31.83 -2.53 -15.89
N GLU A 222 31.36 -3.02 -14.74
CA GLU A 222 31.91 -2.69 -13.43
C GLU A 222 33.13 -3.55 -13.03
N LYS A 223 33.46 -4.57 -13.83
CA LYS A 223 34.72 -5.32 -13.73
C LYS A 223 35.85 -4.60 -14.48
#